data_AF-A0AAD6GT37-F1
#
_entry.id   AF-A0AAD6GT37-F1
#
_cell.length_a   1.000
_cell.length_b   1.000
_cell.length_c   1.000
_cell.angle_alpha   90.00
_cell.angle_beta   90.00
_cell.angle_gamma   90.00
#
_symmetry.space_group_name_H-M   'P 1'
#
loop_
_entity.id
_entity.type
_entity.pdbx_description
1 polymer ?
#
loop_
_entity_poly.entity_id
_entity_poly.type
_entity_poly.pdbx_seq_one_letter_code
_entity_poly.pdbx_strand_id
1 'polypeptide(L)'
;MSTKPIFVATHPRACSTAFERVFMTQRSTIQCIHEPFGDAFYYGPERLSDRFEDDEQARLDSGFSESTYLTVLERIEREASEVRPFFFPDSLPSALNPES
;
A
#
# COMPACT_ATOMS: atom_id res chain seq x y z
N MET A 1 -0.45 20.09 15.24
CA MET A 1 -1.47 19.22 14.63
C MET A 1 -0.98 17.78 14.69
N SER A 2 -1.87 16.80 14.91
CA SER A 2 -1.47 15.39 14.92
C SER A 2 -1.08 14.94 13.52
N THR A 3 0.17 14.51 13.32
CA THR A 3 0.71 13.92 12.08
C THR A 3 0.44 12.42 11.97
N LYS A 4 -0.35 11.86 12.90
CA LYS A 4 -0.72 10.44 12.88
C LYS A 4 -1.31 10.05 11.52
N PRO A 5 -0.86 8.92 10.95
CA PRO A 5 -1.38 8.40 9.70
C PRO A 5 -2.87 8.09 9.79
N ILE A 6 -3.57 8.22 8.67
CA ILE A 6 -4.98 7.81 8.53
C ILE A 6 -5.05 6.65 7.55
N PHE A 7 -5.65 5.56 7.98
CA PHE A 7 -5.88 4.38 7.16
C PHE A 7 -7.36 4.29 6.75
N VAL A 8 -7.62 4.13 5.45
CA VAL A 8 -8.96 3.91 4.92
C VAL A 8 -9.04 2.52 4.34
N ALA A 9 -9.56 1.56 5.10
CA ALA A 9 -9.83 0.23 4.56
C ALA A 9 -11.19 0.22 3.84
N THR A 10 -11.20 -0.19 2.57
CA THR A 10 -12.42 -0.30 1.76
C THR A 10 -12.52 -1.68 1.12
N HIS A 11 -13.75 -2.08 0.78
CA HIS A 11 -13.96 -3.22 -0.09
C HIS A 11 -13.71 -2.82 -1.56
N PRO A 12 -13.24 -3.74 -2.44
CA PRO A 12 -13.09 -3.45 -3.86
C PRO A 12 -14.38 -2.88 -4.46
N ARG A 13 -14.25 -1.85 -5.28
CA ARG A 13 -15.36 -1.12 -5.93
C ARG A 13 -16.28 -0.33 -4.98
N ALA A 14 -15.83 0.01 -3.77
CA ALA A 14 -16.55 0.89 -2.85
C ALA A 14 -16.31 2.40 -3.09
N CYS A 15 -15.96 2.81 -4.31
CA CYS A 15 -15.63 4.20 -4.67
C CYS A 15 -14.43 4.81 -3.90
N SER A 16 -13.54 3.97 -3.39
CA SER A 16 -12.23 4.30 -2.76
C SER A 16 -11.41 5.27 -3.59
N THR A 17 -11.23 5.02 -4.89
CA THR A 17 -10.49 5.92 -5.80
C THR A 17 -11.13 7.29 -5.95
N ALA A 18 -12.47 7.37 -5.91
CA ALA A 18 -13.17 8.66 -5.97
C ALA A 18 -13.00 9.44 -4.66
N PHE A 19 -13.02 8.73 -3.52
CA PHE A 19 -12.73 9.31 -2.22
C PHE A 19 -11.27 9.80 -2.15
N GLU A 20 -10.30 9.02 -2.65
CA GLU A 20 -8.89 9.38 -2.74
C GLU A 20 -8.67 10.72 -3.45
N ARG A 21 -9.34 10.93 -4.59
CA ARG A 21 -9.25 12.17 -5.35
C ARG A 21 -9.64 13.41 -4.55
N VAL A 22 -10.53 13.30 -3.57
CA VAL A 22 -10.87 14.42 -2.67
C VAL A 22 -9.68 14.78 -1.79
N PHE A 23 -8.96 13.80 -1.25
CA PHE A 23 -7.78 14.03 -0.41
C PHE A 23 -6.58 14.51 -1.21
N MET A 24 -6.44 14.09 -2.46
CA MET A 24 -5.41 14.62 -3.38
C MET A 24 -5.55 16.12 -3.67
N THR A 25 -6.68 16.76 -3.33
CA THR A 25 -6.82 18.22 -3.40
C THR A 25 -6.07 18.96 -2.28
N GLN A 26 -5.77 18.28 -1.18
CA GLN A 26 -5.13 18.84 0.03
C GLN A 26 -3.61 18.57 0.06
N ARG A 27 -2.93 18.77 -1.07
CA ARG A 27 -1.51 18.40 -1.28
C ARG A 27 -0.53 19.00 -0.27
N SER A 28 -0.87 20.14 0.32
CA SER A 28 -0.04 20.82 1.33
C SER A 28 -0.16 20.24 2.73
N THR A 29 -1.11 19.32 2.96
CA THR A 29 -1.39 18.78 4.30
C THR A 29 -1.51 17.26 4.34
N ILE A 30 -1.82 16.62 3.20
CA ILE A 30 -2.09 15.20 3.10
C ILE A 30 -1.32 14.60 1.93
N GLN A 31 -0.63 13.49 2.19
CA GLN A 31 0.00 12.66 1.18
C GLN A 31 -0.80 11.37 1.02
N CYS A 32 -1.35 11.15 -0.18
CA CYS A 32 -2.07 9.92 -0.50
C CYS A 32 -1.06 8.85 -0.92
N ILE A 33 -1.13 7.69 -0.28
CA ILE A 33 -0.31 6.51 -0.60
C ILE A 33 -1.28 5.40 -1.00
N HIS A 34 -1.33 5.14 -2.31
CA HIS A 34 -2.17 4.12 -2.91
C HIS A 34 -1.50 2.75 -2.77
N GLU A 35 -2.21 1.78 -2.21
CA GLU A 35 -1.80 0.38 -2.05
C GLU A 35 -0.32 0.17 -1.65
N PRO A 36 0.13 0.75 -0.53
CA PRO A 36 1.55 0.79 -0.15
C PRO A 36 2.22 -0.58 -0.08
N PHE A 37 1.46 -1.62 0.27
CA PHE A 37 1.97 -2.97 0.50
C PHE A 37 1.82 -3.89 -0.71
N GLY A 38 1.26 -3.43 -1.82
CA GLY A 38 1.04 -4.27 -3.01
C GLY A 38 2.35 -4.84 -3.54
N ASP A 39 3.39 -4.01 -3.63
CA ASP A 39 4.70 -4.40 -4.15
C ASP A 39 5.35 -5.52 -3.31
N ALA A 40 5.36 -5.36 -1.98
CA ALA A 40 5.88 -6.39 -1.06
C ALA A 40 5.02 -7.67 -1.09
N PHE A 41 3.70 -7.54 -1.24
CA PHE A 41 2.77 -8.66 -1.28
C PHE A 41 2.91 -9.52 -2.56
N TYR A 42 3.13 -8.89 -3.72
CA TYR A 42 3.20 -9.58 -5.01
C TYR A 42 4.61 -9.97 -5.44
N TYR A 43 5.61 -9.11 -5.22
CA TYR A 43 6.93 -9.26 -5.84
C TYR A 43 8.06 -9.46 -4.84
N GLY A 44 7.89 -8.93 -3.62
CA GLY A 44 8.89 -8.96 -2.56
C GLY A 44 9.36 -10.36 -2.12
N PRO A 45 10.42 -10.43 -1.30
CA PRO A 45 10.91 -11.70 -0.78
C PRO A 45 9.97 -12.28 0.29
N GLU A 46 9.13 -11.44 0.91
CA GLU A 46 8.12 -11.77 1.90
C GLU A 46 6.71 -11.94 1.30
N ARG A 47 6.62 -12.15 -0.03
CA ARG A 47 5.35 -12.24 -0.76
C ARG A 47 4.40 -13.26 -0.13
N LEU A 48 3.12 -12.92 -0.13
CA LEU A 48 2.03 -13.82 0.28
C LEU A 48 1.13 -14.22 -0.90
N SER A 49 1.42 -13.70 -2.09
CA SER A 49 0.71 -14.07 -3.32
C SER A 49 1.43 -15.19 -4.06
N ASP A 50 0.65 -16.16 -4.55
CA ASP A 50 1.13 -17.21 -5.46
C ASP A 50 1.10 -16.76 -6.93
N ARG A 51 0.56 -15.56 -7.21
CA ARG A 51 0.25 -15.09 -8.57
C ARG A 51 1.47 -15.01 -9.51
N PHE A 52 2.68 -14.85 -8.95
CA PHE A 52 3.95 -14.77 -9.69
C PHE A 52 4.97 -15.77 -9.15
N GLU A 53 4.52 -16.85 -8.52
CA GLU A 53 5.41 -17.88 -7.97
C GLU A 53 6.27 -18.54 -9.05
N ASP A 54 5.66 -18.89 -10.19
CA ASP A 54 6.33 -19.54 -11.31
C ASP A 54 6.99 -18.57 -12.31
N ASP A 55 6.92 -17.26 -12.06
CA ASP A 55 7.42 -16.21 -12.96
C ASP A 55 8.41 -15.28 -12.22
N GLU A 56 9.59 -15.82 -11.94
CA GLU A 56 10.69 -15.10 -11.29
C GLU A 56 11.15 -13.89 -12.14
N GLN A 57 11.08 -14.00 -13.46
CA GLN A 57 11.49 -12.92 -14.35
C GLN A 57 10.56 -11.72 -14.25
N ALA A 58 9.24 -11.92 -14.21
CA ALA A 58 8.28 -10.84 -13.95
C ALA A 58 8.50 -10.15 -12.60
N ARG A 59 8.96 -10.90 -11.58
CA ARG A 59 9.30 -10.31 -10.27
C ARG A 59 10.55 -9.45 -10.33
N LEU A 60 11.60 -9.89 -11.01
CA LEU A 60 12.82 -9.09 -11.20
C LEU A 60 12.56 -7.85 -12.05
N ASP A 61 11.81 -8.01 -13.14
CA ASP A 61 11.47 -6.92 -14.06
C ASP A 61 10.50 -5.89 -13.44
N SER A 62 9.78 -6.27 -12.37
CA SER A 62 8.92 -5.34 -11.62
C SER A 62 9.71 -4.21 -10.94
N GLY A 63 10.99 -4.43 -10.64
CA GLY A 63 11.82 -3.51 -9.85
C GLY A 63 11.52 -3.52 -8.35
N PHE A 64 10.60 -4.39 -7.89
CA PHE A 64 10.17 -4.50 -6.49
C PHE A 64 10.48 -5.87 -5.87
N SER A 65 11.36 -6.66 -6.49
CA SER A 65 11.74 -7.99 -5.99
C SER A 65 12.33 -7.96 -4.58
N GLU A 66 12.93 -6.84 -4.20
CA GLU A 66 13.57 -6.61 -2.88
C GLU A 66 12.67 -5.82 -1.90
N SER A 67 11.43 -5.47 -2.31
CA SER A 67 10.51 -4.71 -1.46
C SER A 67 9.99 -5.57 -0.32
N THR A 68 10.32 -5.21 0.92
CA THR A 68 9.81 -5.87 2.15
C THR A 68 8.73 -5.03 2.81
N TYR A 69 7.90 -5.64 3.68
CA TYR A 69 6.92 -4.87 4.46
C TYR A 69 7.59 -3.81 5.33
N LEU A 70 8.79 -4.10 5.86
CA LEU A 70 9.57 -3.15 6.64
C LEU A 70 10.00 -1.93 5.80
N THR A 71 10.55 -2.15 4.61
CA THR A 71 10.98 -1.02 3.73
C THR A 71 9.81 -0.11 3.35
N VAL A 72 8.61 -0.67 3.19
CA VAL A 72 7.38 0.10 2.96
C VAL A 72 7.01 0.93 4.20
N LEU A 73 7.07 0.35 5.40
CA LEU A 73 6.81 1.07 6.65
C LEU A 73 7.83 2.20 6.89
N GLU A 74 9.12 1.96 6.66
CA GLU A 74 10.16 2.99 6.79
C GLU A 74 9.94 4.14 5.80
N ARG A 75 9.56 3.83 4.56
CA ARG A 75 9.19 4.84 3.56
C ARG A 75 8.00 5.68 4.03
N ILE A 76 6.96 5.03 4.57
CA ILE A 76 5.78 5.69 5.12
C ILE A 76 6.15 6.63 6.27
N GLU A 77 6.96 6.16 7.22
CA GLU A 77 7.38 6.96 8.37
C GLU A 77 8.19 8.18 7.96
N ARG A 78 9.08 8.03 6.97
CA ARG A 78 9.82 9.15 6.38
C ARG A 78 8.87 10.18 5.76
N GLU A 79 7.90 9.73 4.97
CA GLU A 79 6.91 10.62 4.34
C GLU A 79 5.96 11.27 5.38
N ALA A 80 5.72 10.62 6.52
CA ALA A 80 4.90 11.14 7.62
C ALA A 80 5.52 12.33 8.38
N SER A 81 6.82 12.58 8.20
CA SER A 81 7.53 13.67 8.87
C SER A 81 7.19 15.05 8.31
N GLU A 82 6.74 15.12 7.04
CA GLU A 82 6.48 16.36 6.32
C GLU A 82 4.98 16.67 6.20
N VAL A 83 4.17 15.63 6.00
CA VAL A 83 2.72 15.72 5.71
C VAL A 83 2.01 14.50 6.29
N ARG A 84 0.69 14.60 6.53
CA ARG A 84 -0.06 13.48 7.11
C ARG A 84 -0.28 12.38 6.05
N PRO A 85 0.20 11.15 6.25
CA PRO A 85 -0.04 10.07 5.31
C PRO A 85 -1.51 9.62 5.34
N PHE A 86 -2.03 9.28 4.16
CA PHE A 86 -3.39 8.80 3.95
C PHE A 86 -3.37 7.56 3.06
N PHE A 87 -3.87 6.44 3.57
CA PHE A 87 -3.73 5.13 2.92
C PHE A 87 -5.02 4.62 2.29
N PHE A 88 -4.88 4.08 1.08
CA PHE A 88 -5.92 3.29 0.41
C PHE A 88 -5.40 1.89 0.06
N PRO A 89 -5.75 0.86 0.84
CA PRO A 89 -5.74 -0.51 0.36
C PRO A 89 -7.02 -0.73 -0.45
N ASP A 90 -6.95 -0.58 -1.78
CA ASP A 90 -8.09 -0.83 -2.67
C ASP A 90 -8.31 -2.35 -2.86
N SER A 91 -7.25 -3.15 -2.68
CA SER A 91 -7.26 -4.59 -2.91
C SER A 91 -6.49 -5.41 -1.85
N LEU A 92 -6.67 -5.16 -0.55
CA LEU A 92 -6.24 -6.17 0.44
C LEU A 92 -7.04 -7.47 0.19
N PRO A 93 -6.43 -8.54 -0.32
CA PRO A 93 -7.16 -9.72 -0.72
C PRO A 93 -7.40 -10.55 0.53
N SER A 94 -8.53 -10.35 1.23
CA SER A 94 -9.03 -11.24 2.30
C SER A 94 -8.01 -11.70 3.38
N ALA A 95 -6.83 -11.09 3.49
CA ALA A 95 -5.71 -11.53 4.33
C ALA A 95 -5.97 -11.29 5.83
N LEU A 96 -7.15 -10.78 6.17
CA LEU A 96 -7.67 -10.66 7.51
C LEU A 96 -8.74 -11.73 7.81
N ASN A 97 -8.72 -12.88 7.12
CA ASN A 97 -9.50 -14.03 7.53
C ASN A 97 -8.63 -14.92 8.44
N PRO A 98 -8.84 -14.92 9.77
CA PRO A 98 -8.05 -15.74 10.69
C PRO A 98 -8.46 -17.22 10.71
N GLU A 99 -9.28 -17.68 9.75
CA GLU A 99 -9.83 -19.04 9.73
C GLU A 99 -9.86 -19.57 8.28
N SER A 100 -8.91 -20.43 7.95
CA SER A 100 -9.07 -21.57 7.01
C SER A 100 -7.90 -22.54 7.14
#